data_AF-A0A0R0DFE8-F1
#
_entry.id   AF-A0A0R0DFE8-F1
#
_cell.length_a   1.000
_cell.length_b   1.000
_cell.length_c   1.000
_cell.angle_alpha   90.00
_cell.angle_beta   90.00
_cell.angle_gamma   90.00
#
_symmetry.space_group_name_H-M   'P 1'
#
loop_
_entity.id
_entity.type
_entity.pdbx_description
1 polymer ?
#
loop_
_entity_poly.entity_id
_entity_poly.type
_entity_poly.pdbx_seq_one_letter_code
_entity_poly.pdbx_strand_id
1 'polypeptide(L)'
;MHYGEQTPMHFLAQIDCAELPRVDDAMPDRGMLFFFAVNAEEQIWDSDEAGASVRVLYAEDVPDDTPLTDHPTALQPILSAVASDRSSTYPRPQLAGEDGPRLHTEWPLVAHRLDTWPEWDMIPEDDNDPDYDAYSRRVNALRLGAAAAALGQVPGAQSAKPWERPALMPWIFPVGWLRRQEDFPYAGIMMEEIARTLACRCKHVDDGGMLIREATQWVQRGAEIGADQPCPADEALAFREWIVGLVGEDGEGPVMGDVAASAFTRGALSIVALAASSDALAERVPRELYQAMESNHLPFEQDTRHRAAGYGSRSRATIHQMLGHAVLLQNTGAMIDEEPVCLLQLANDDAIDLKLGDCGQATFWIRRSDLAERRFDRVEAVVESL
;
A
#
# COMPACT_ATOMS: atom_id res chain seq x y z
N MET A 1 3.83 18.20 23.21
CA MET A 1 4.70 18.36 22.03
C MET A 1 5.00 19.83 21.84
N HIS A 2 6.26 20.18 21.59
CA HIS A 2 6.63 21.53 21.20
C HIS A 2 6.33 21.69 19.70
N TYR A 3 5.17 22.26 19.38
CA TYR A 3 4.96 22.89 18.07
C TYR A 3 5.91 24.09 18.01
N GLY A 4 7.06 23.93 17.36
CA GLY A 4 8.12 24.95 17.37
C GLY A 4 9.42 24.59 16.62
N GLU A 5 9.60 23.33 16.21
CA GLU A 5 10.67 22.94 15.28
C GLU A 5 10.05 22.54 13.93
N GLN A 6 10.76 22.82 12.83
CA GLN A 6 10.34 22.43 11.48
C GLN A 6 10.25 20.90 11.39
N THR A 7 9.03 20.35 11.41
CA THR A 7 8.80 18.91 11.31
C THR A 7 9.13 18.43 9.89
N PRO A 8 10.06 17.48 9.70
CA PRO A 8 10.30 16.88 8.39
C PRO A 8 9.04 16.18 7.85
N MET A 9 8.77 16.38 6.56
CA MET A 9 7.65 15.74 5.87
C MET A 9 8.12 14.50 5.12
N HIS A 10 7.22 13.53 4.97
CA HIS A 10 7.43 12.34 4.16
C HIS A 10 7.15 12.67 2.71
N PHE A 11 7.98 12.16 1.82
CA PHE A 11 7.76 12.21 0.39
C PHE A 11 6.76 11.12 -0.01
N LEU A 12 5.69 11.52 -0.71
CA LEU A 12 4.56 10.63 -1.02
C LEU A 12 4.49 10.27 -2.51
N ALA A 13 4.73 11.25 -3.38
CA ALA A 13 4.64 11.06 -4.82
C ALA A 13 5.44 12.12 -5.58
N GLN A 14 5.92 11.72 -6.75
CA GLN A 14 6.44 12.61 -7.78
C GLN A 14 5.75 12.29 -9.10
N ILE A 15 5.28 13.33 -9.80
CA ILE A 15 4.47 13.19 -11.00
C ILE A 15 4.96 14.17 -12.06
N ASP A 16 5.37 13.65 -13.21
CA ASP A 16 5.69 14.47 -14.38
C ASP A 16 4.39 14.85 -15.09
N CYS A 17 4.10 16.14 -15.16
CA CYS A 17 2.93 16.67 -15.83
C CYS A 17 2.90 16.35 -17.34
N ALA A 18 4.05 16.06 -17.96
CA ALA A 18 4.13 15.66 -19.37
C ALA A 18 3.64 14.22 -19.61
N GLU A 19 3.67 13.36 -18.58
CA GLU A 19 3.18 11.98 -18.65
C GLU A 19 1.67 11.86 -18.40
N LEU A 20 1.04 12.93 -17.90
CA LEU A 20 -0.39 12.95 -17.59
C LEU A 20 -1.26 13.10 -18.85
N PRO A 21 -2.35 12.32 -18.98
CA PRO A 21 -3.38 12.57 -19.98
C PRO A 21 -3.95 13.99 -19.83
N ARG A 22 -4.03 14.74 -20.93
CA ARG A 22 -4.63 16.09 -20.94
C ARG A 22 -6.16 16.00 -20.77
N VAL A 23 -6.62 16.21 -19.54
CA VAL A 23 -8.05 16.21 -19.17
C VAL A 23 -8.54 17.54 -18.59
N ASP A 24 -7.63 18.40 -18.13
CA ASP A 24 -7.90 19.76 -17.63
C ASP A 24 -6.86 20.72 -18.22
N ASP A 25 -7.32 21.82 -18.82
CA ASP A 25 -6.45 22.78 -19.50
C ASP A 25 -5.63 23.63 -18.53
N ALA A 26 -6.05 23.74 -17.26
CA ALA A 26 -5.33 24.50 -16.23
C ALA A 26 -4.09 23.74 -15.70
N MET A 27 -4.03 22.42 -15.89
CA MET A 27 -2.84 21.65 -15.51
C MET A 27 -1.63 22.02 -16.38
N PRO A 28 -0.43 22.18 -15.79
CA PRO A 28 0.81 22.33 -16.55
C PRO A 28 0.98 21.19 -17.56
N ASP A 29 1.53 21.49 -18.73
CA ASP A 29 1.86 20.51 -19.78
C ASP A 29 3.27 19.92 -19.65
N ARG A 30 4.04 20.45 -18.69
CA ARG A 30 5.39 20.05 -18.33
C ARG A 30 5.68 20.36 -16.88
N GLY A 31 6.82 19.87 -16.40
CA GLY A 31 7.29 20.11 -15.05
C GLY A 31 6.82 19.05 -14.07
N MET A 32 7.47 19.02 -12.91
CA MET A 32 7.34 17.97 -11.92
C MET A 32 6.57 18.48 -10.70
N LEU A 33 5.59 17.71 -10.25
CA LEU A 33 4.93 17.90 -8.96
C LEU A 33 5.54 16.95 -7.93
N PHE A 34 5.83 17.47 -6.74
CA PHE A 34 6.31 16.69 -5.60
C PHE A 34 5.36 16.87 -4.42
N PHE A 35 4.88 15.77 -3.87
CA PHE A 35 3.90 15.75 -2.78
C PHE A 35 4.58 15.33 -1.49
N PHE A 36 4.40 16.15 -0.45
CA PHE A 36 4.93 15.90 0.89
C PHE A 36 3.83 16.05 1.93
N ALA A 37 3.85 15.18 2.94
CA ALA A 37 3.03 15.36 4.13
C ALA A 37 3.67 14.75 5.38
N VAL A 38 3.29 15.24 6.56
CA VAL A 38 3.64 14.61 7.83
C VAL A 38 2.82 13.34 7.99
N ASN A 39 3.41 12.23 7.58
CA ASN A 39 2.78 10.91 7.62
C ASN A 39 3.07 10.14 8.92
N ALA A 40 3.08 10.85 10.06
CA ALA A 40 3.34 10.30 11.39
C ALA A 40 2.09 10.39 12.27
N GLU A 41 2.08 9.64 13.38
CA GLU A 41 1.01 9.62 14.39
C GLU A 41 -0.40 9.51 13.79
N GLU A 42 -1.26 10.52 14.00
CA GLU A 42 -2.68 10.54 13.65
C GLU A 42 -2.95 11.06 12.23
N GLN A 43 -1.91 11.44 11.47
CA GLN A 43 -2.03 11.96 10.09
C GLN A 43 -3.01 13.15 9.96
N ILE A 44 -2.97 14.06 10.93
CA ILE A 44 -3.79 15.28 10.94
C ILE A 44 -3.16 16.30 9.98
N TRP A 45 -3.73 16.42 8.79
CA TRP A 45 -3.20 17.25 7.71
C TRP A 45 -3.94 18.58 7.55
N ASP A 46 -5.15 18.67 8.07
CA ASP A 46 -6.07 19.82 8.02
C ASP A 46 -5.77 20.87 9.11
N SER A 47 -4.50 21.24 9.26
CA SER A 47 -4.09 22.24 10.27
C SER A 47 -4.43 23.68 9.86
N ASP A 48 -4.76 24.53 10.85
CA ASP A 48 -4.99 25.97 10.65
C ASP A 48 -3.77 26.73 10.06
N GLU A 49 -2.56 26.17 10.19
CA GLU A 49 -1.33 26.76 9.63
C GLU A 49 -0.99 26.13 8.27
N ALA A 50 -1.28 26.86 7.19
CA ALA A 50 -0.99 26.42 5.83
C ALA A 50 0.50 26.08 5.65
N GLY A 51 0.78 24.88 5.12
CA GLY A 51 2.14 24.42 4.87
C GLY A 51 2.86 23.78 6.06
N ALA A 52 2.19 23.63 7.22
CA ALA A 52 2.79 23.01 8.41
C ALA A 52 2.85 21.48 8.31
N SER A 53 1.78 20.85 7.80
CA SER A 53 1.67 19.38 7.70
C SER A 53 1.77 18.86 6.27
N VAL A 54 1.57 19.70 5.26
CA VAL A 54 1.45 19.32 3.85
C VAL A 54 2.17 20.33 2.98
N ARG A 55 2.86 19.85 1.93
CA ARG A 55 3.46 20.71 0.92
C ARG A 55 3.42 20.06 -0.45
N VAL A 56 3.00 20.84 -1.45
CA VAL A 56 3.18 20.48 -2.85
C VAL A 56 4.16 21.46 -3.48
N LEU A 57 5.18 20.94 -4.14
CA LEU A 57 6.15 21.72 -4.90
C LEU A 57 5.94 21.47 -6.38
N TYR A 58 6.06 22.54 -7.17
CA TYR A 58 6.09 22.47 -8.62
C TYR A 58 7.42 23.03 -9.11
N ALA A 59 8.11 22.24 -9.92
CA ALA A 59 9.32 22.65 -10.62
C ALA A 59 9.08 22.56 -12.12
N GLU A 60 9.15 23.68 -12.84
CA GLU A 60 8.89 23.70 -14.28
C GLU A 60 9.92 22.91 -15.08
N ASP A 61 11.16 22.89 -14.61
CA ASP A 61 12.25 22.12 -15.20
C ASP A 61 12.99 21.35 -14.08
N VAL A 62 13.11 20.03 -14.22
CA VAL A 62 13.89 19.14 -13.33
C VAL A 62 14.92 18.41 -14.21
N PRO A 63 16.22 18.59 -13.98
CA PRO A 63 17.24 17.87 -14.75
C PRO A 63 17.16 16.35 -14.57
N ASP A 64 17.31 15.59 -15.65
CA ASP A 64 17.33 14.12 -15.63
C ASP A 64 18.41 13.54 -14.71
N ASP A 65 19.51 14.29 -14.49
CA ASP A 65 20.65 13.91 -13.65
C ASP A 65 20.54 14.44 -12.22
N THR A 66 19.35 14.88 -11.78
CA THR A 66 19.09 15.26 -10.40
C THR A 66 19.41 14.09 -9.46
N PRO A 67 20.39 14.21 -8.57
CA PRO A 67 20.78 13.12 -7.69
C PRO A 67 19.68 12.84 -6.67
N LEU A 68 19.52 11.56 -6.31
CA LEU A 68 18.72 11.15 -5.16
C LEU A 68 19.22 11.88 -3.91
N THR A 69 18.28 12.41 -3.15
CA THR A 69 18.57 13.15 -1.92
C THR A 69 18.21 12.29 -0.72
N ASP A 70 19.13 12.18 0.23
CA ASP A 70 18.84 11.49 1.49
C ASP A 70 17.70 12.19 2.24
N HIS A 71 16.82 11.39 2.84
CA HIS A 71 15.77 11.91 3.69
C HIS A 71 16.35 12.54 4.98
N PRO A 72 15.66 13.51 5.59
CA PRO A 72 16.12 14.14 6.83
C PRO A 72 16.29 13.11 7.95
N THR A 73 17.41 13.16 8.69
CA THR A 73 17.69 12.22 9.79
C THR A 73 16.62 12.25 10.90
N ALA A 74 15.94 13.39 11.07
CA ALA A 74 14.88 13.57 12.05
C ALA A 74 13.48 13.11 11.56
N LEU A 75 13.35 12.63 10.32
CA LEU A 75 12.10 12.15 9.75
C LEU A 75 11.55 10.98 10.57
N GLN A 76 10.38 11.12 11.18
CA GLN A 76 9.78 10.09 12.03
C GLN A 76 9.42 8.84 11.23
N PRO A 77 9.27 7.67 11.88
CA PRO A 77 8.61 6.52 11.26
C PRO A 77 7.19 6.86 10.81
N ILE A 78 6.76 6.28 9.69
CA ILE A 78 5.40 6.40 9.19
C ILE A 78 4.42 5.88 10.25
N LEU A 79 3.32 6.60 10.49
CA LEU A 79 2.34 6.35 11.56
C LEU A 79 2.93 6.29 12.97
N SER A 80 4.15 6.81 13.15
CA SER A 80 4.95 6.57 14.36
C SER A 80 4.97 5.09 14.74
N ALA A 81 5.01 4.23 13.72
CA ALA A 81 4.86 2.79 13.88
C ALA A 81 5.99 2.26 14.74
N VAL A 82 5.68 2.08 16.02
CA VAL A 82 6.49 1.37 17.01
C VAL A 82 5.88 0.00 17.23
N ALA A 83 6.72 -0.98 17.58
CA ALA A 83 6.33 -2.37 17.79
C ALA A 83 5.19 -2.50 18.83
N SER A 84 3.94 -2.40 18.37
CA SER A 84 2.75 -2.57 19.21
C SER A 84 2.18 -3.96 18.99
N ASP A 85 1.60 -4.52 20.05
CA ASP A 85 1.02 -5.88 20.11
C ASP A 85 -0.17 -6.11 19.15
N ARG A 86 -0.45 -5.18 18.24
CA ARG A 86 -1.46 -5.27 17.17
C ARG A 86 -0.85 -5.54 15.77
N SER A 87 0.42 -5.95 15.72
CA SER A 87 1.30 -6.14 14.53
C SER A 87 0.84 -7.08 13.39
N SER A 88 -0.37 -7.63 13.39
CA SER A 88 -0.76 -8.62 12.37
C SER A 88 -1.39 -8.03 11.11
N THR A 89 -1.66 -6.72 11.06
CA THR A 89 -2.51 -6.09 10.04
C THR A 89 -1.95 -4.78 9.45
N TYR A 90 -0.82 -4.29 9.94
CA TYR A 90 -0.33 -2.92 9.68
C TYR A 90 1.17 -2.93 9.31
N PRO A 91 1.65 -1.85 8.64
CA PRO A 91 2.55 -1.92 7.51
C PRO A 91 3.87 -2.54 7.93
N ARG A 92 4.14 -3.74 7.41
CA ARG A 92 5.22 -4.64 7.84
C ARG A 92 5.17 -5.03 9.35
N PRO A 93 4.99 -6.31 9.72
CA PRO A 93 5.01 -6.71 11.14
C PRO A 93 6.32 -6.29 11.82
N GLN A 94 6.29 -5.74 13.03
CA GLN A 94 7.50 -5.26 13.71
C GLN A 94 7.87 -6.16 14.89
N LEU A 95 9.17 -6.43 15.06
CA LEU A 95 9.69 -7.07 16.27
C LEU A 95 9.85 -6.06 17.39
N ALA A 96 9.83 -6.54 18.63
CA ALA A 96 9.97 -5.69 19.81
C ALA A 96 11.28 -4.87 19.76
N GLY A 97 11.15 -3.54 19.81
CA GLY A 97 12.28 -2.60 19.81
C GLY A 97 12.71 -2.10 18.44
N GLU A 98 12.05 -2.50 17.36
CA GLU A 98 12.26 -1.92 16.03
C GLU A 98 11.39 -0.70 15.79
N ASP A 99 11.95 0.26 15.04
CA ASP A 99 11.20 1.35 14.41
C ASP A 99 10.59 0.87 13.09
N GLY A 100 9.45 1.45 12.72
CA GLY A 100 8.87 1.29 11.40
C GLY A 100 9.62 1.98 10.26
N PRO A 101 9.20 1.73 9.02
CA PRO A 101 9.76 2.41 7.85
C PRO A 101 9.53 3.92 7.94
N ARG A 102 10.51 4.68 7.47
CA ARG A 102 10.46 6.16 7.37
C ARG A 102 10.15 6.63 5.94
N LEU A 103 10.28 5.73 4.98
CA LEU A 103 10.07 5.99 3.55
C LEU A 103 8.97 5.08 3.03
N HIS A 104 8.22 5.58 2.06
CA HIS A 104 7.28 4.78 1.29
C HIS A 104 8.02 3.96 0.23
N THR A 105 7.41 2.85 -0.18
CA THR A 105 7.87 2.08 -1.33
C THR A 105 7.84 2.95 -2.58
N GLU A 106 8.95 3.02 -3.30
CA GLU A 106 8.99 3.64 -4.62
C GLU A 106 8.30 2.71 -5.63
N TRP A 107 7.23 3.20 -6.25
CA TRP A 107 6.45 2.43 -7.21
C TRP A 107 6.20 3.26 -8.47
N PRO A 108 6.43 2.71 -9.68
CA PRO A 108 6.17 3.43 -10.92
C PRO A 108 4.67 3.72 -11.07
N LEU A 109 4.36 4.93 -11.54
CA LEU A 109 2.99 5.36 -11.80
C LEU A 109 2.66 5.16 -13.28
N VAL A 110 1.45 4.67 -13.57
CA VAL A 110 0.91 4.61 -14.93
C VAL A 110 -0.42 5.36 -14.94
N ALA A 111 -0.45 6.50 -15.61
CA ALA A 111 -1.63 7.34 -15.67
C ALA A 111 -2.64 6.82 -16.70
N HIS A 112 -3.87 6.57 -16.26
CA HIS A 112 -4.99 6.22 -17.12
C HIS A 112 -6.09 7.27 -17.05
N ARG A 113 -6.68 7.60 -18.20
CA ARG A 113 -7.89 8.42 -18.24
C ARG A 113 -9.09 7.57 -17.83
N LEU A 114 -9.86 8.07 -16.86
CA LEU A 114 -11.06 7.43 -16.34
C LEU A 114 -12.20 8.44 -16.31
N ASP A 115 -13.41 7.99 -16.65
CA ASP A 115 -14.61 8.75 -16.32
C ASP A 115 -14.85 8.68 -14.80
N THR A 116 -15.23 9.81 -14.22
CA THR A 116 -15.58 9.92 -12.80
C THR A 116 -16.97 10.52 -12.66
N TRP A 117 -17.60 10.30 -11.50
CA TRP A 117 -18.96 10.78 -11.22
C TRP A 117 -18.97 11.46 -9.85
N PRO A 118 -19.75 12.55 -9.69
CA PRO A 118 -19.84 13.26 -8.42
C PRO A 118 -20.43 12.36 -7.33
N GLU A 119 -20.02 12.60 -6.08
CA GLU A 119 -20.76 12.07 -4.93
C GLU A 119 -22.15 12.69 -4.86
N TRP A 120 -23.05 12.02 -4.15
CA TRP A 120 -24.44 12.44 -3.99
C TRP A 120 -24.58 13.91 -3.58
N ASP A 121 -23.86 14.28 -2.52
CA ASP A 121 -23.89 15.62 -1.91
C ASP A 121 -23.34 16.71 -2.84
N MET A 122 -22.68 16.34 -3.93
CA MET A 122 -22.15 17.26 -4.95
C MET A 122 -23.13 17.49 -6.11
N ILE A 123 -24.30 16.83 -6.10
CA ILE A 123 -25.36 17.02 -7.09
C ILE A 123 -26.28 18.15 -6.60
N PRO A 124 -26.60 19.15 -7.44
CA PRO A 124 -27.57 20.18 -7.07
C PRO A 124 -28.93 19.56 -6.68
N GLU A 125 -29.50 20.01 -5.56
CA GLU A 125 -30.85 19.61 -5.13
C GLU A 125 -31.87 19.92 -6.25
N ASP A 126 -32.61 18.90 -6.71
CA ASP A 126 -33.74 19.03 -7.63
C ASP A 126 -34.98 18.34 -7.02
N ASP A 127 -36.17 18.67 -7.50
CA ASP A 127 -37.46 18.27 -6.88
C ASP A 127 -37.71 16.74 -6.81
N ASN A 128 -36.89 15.93 -7.48
CA ASN A 128 -36.91 14.47 -7.40
C ASN A 128 -35.61 13.96 -6.79
N ASP A 129 -35.55 13.92 -5.46
CA ASP A 129 -34.44 13.32 -4.72
C ASP A 129 -34.39 11.81 -5.05
N PRO A 130 -33.39 11.30 -5.80
CA PRO A 130 -33.28 9.87 -6.04
C PRO A 130 -33.09 9.11 -4.70
N ASP A 131 -33.16 7.78 -4.73
CA ASP A 131 -32.73 6.99 -3.57
C ASP A 131 -31.19 7.02 -3.47
N TYR A 132 -30.64 7.60 -2.39
CA TYR A 132 -29.20 7.65 -2.09
C TYR A 132 -28.52 6.28 -2.27
N ASP A 133 -29.13 5.21 -1.74
CA ASP A 133 -28.56 3.85 -1.82
C ASP A 133 -28.56 3.33 -3.26
N ALA A 134 -29.53 3.73 -4.08
CA ALA A 134 -29.57 3.37 -5.50
C ALA A 134 -28.49 4.12 -6.29
N TYR A 135 -28.31 5.42 -6.02
CA TYR A 135 -27.28 6.24 -6.65
C TYR A 135 -25.88 5.76 -6.29
N SER A 136 -25.59 5.62 -5.00
CA SER A 136 -24.27 5.18 -4.51
C SER A 136 -23.89 3.81 -5.08
N ARG A 137 -24.82 2.84 -5.12
CA ARG A 137 -24.57 1.55 -5.77
C ARG A 137 -24.29 1.68 -7.27
N ARG A 138 -25.01 2.56 -7.97
CA ARG A 138 -24.81 2.77 -9.41
C ARG A 138 -23.47 3.41 -9.71
N VAL A 139 -23.10 4.46 -8.99
CA VAL A 139 -21.80 5.14 -9.13
C VAL A 139 -20.65 4.20 -8.83
N ASN A 140 -20.73 3.42 -7.74
CA ASN A 140 -19.72 2.41 -7.42
C ASN A 140 -19.54 1.38 -8.55
N ALA A 141 -20.63 0.91 -9.15
CA ALA A 141 -20.56 0.00 -10.30
C ALA A 141 -19.95 0.65 -11.55
N LEU A 142 -20.24 1.92 -11.81
CA LEU A 142 -19.67 2.68 -12.92
C LEU A 142 -18.16 2.90 -12.74
N ARG A 143 -17.73 3.31 -11.53
CA ARG A 143 -16.30 3.46 -11.19
C ARG A 143 -15.52 2.16 -11.32
N LEU A 144 -16.08 1.06 -10.81
CA LEU A 144 -15.49 -0.27 -10.98
C LEU A 144 -15.35 -0.64 -12.46
N GLY A 145 -16.39 -0.39 -13.26
CA GLY A 145 -16.38 -0.64 -14.70
C GLY A 145 -15.35 0.21 -15.45
N ALA A 146 -15.22 1.49 -15.08
CA ALA A 146 -14.23 2.40 -15.67
C ALA A 146 -12.80 1.94 -15.37
N ALA A 147 -12.49 1.63 -14.10
CA ALA A 147 -11.18 1.12 -13.70
C ALA A 147 -10.83 -0.20 -14.40
N ALA A 148 -11.77 -1.15 -14.46
CA ALA A 148 -11.58 -2.41 -15.17
C ALA A 148 -11.34 -2.20 -16.69
N ALA A 149 -12.07 -1.27 -17.31
CA ALA A 149 -11.91 -0.96 -18.72
C ALA A 149 -10.56 -0.32 -19.03
N ALA A 150 -10.06 0.57 -18.17
CA ALA A 150 -8.75 1.21 -18.36
C ALA A 150 -7.58 0.25 -18.18
N LEU A 151 -7.69 -0.71 -17.25
CA LEU A 151 -6.62 -1.67 -16.96
C LEU A 151 -6.70 -2.95 -17.81
N GLY A 152 -7.86 -3.24 -18.40
CA GLY A 152 -8.10 -4.52 -19.08
C GLY A 152 -8.14 -5.72 -18.12
N GLN A 153 -8.26 -5.48 -16.81
CA GLN A 153 -8.28 -6.48 -15.75
C GLN A 153 -9.56 -6.34 -14.91
N VAL A 154 -10.01 -7.43 -14.29
CA VAL A 154 -11.21 -7.46 -13.44
C VAL A 154 -10.89 -8.09 -12.08
N PRO A 155 -11.64 -7.77 -11.02
CA PRO A 155 -11.45 -8.36 -9.70
C PRO A 155 -11.50 -9.90 -9.74
N GLY A 156 -10.49 -10.56 -9.15
CA GLY A 156 -10.49 -12.01 -8.92
C GLY A 156 -10.10 -12.90 -10.11
N ALA A 157 -9.37 -12.39 -11.09
CA ALA A 157 -9.06 -13.11 -12.33
C ALA A 157 -8.22 -14.40 -12.17
N GLN A 158 -7.44 -14.60 -11.09
CA GLN A 158 -6.76 -15.87 -10.73
C GLN A 158 -5.98 -15.76 -9.40
N SER A 159 -6.66 -15.85 -8.24
CA SER A 159 -6.01 -15.62 -6.92
C SER A 159 -5.43 -16.89 -6.24
N ALA A 160 -5.21 -17.97 -7.00
CA ALA A 160 -4.75 -19.23 -6.40
C ALA A 160 -3.23 -19.15 -6.16
N LYS A 161 -2.83 -18.81 -4.92
CA LYS A 161 -1.41 -18.81 -4.55
C LYS A 161 -0.97 -20.27 -4.35
N PRO A 162 0.22 -20.68 -4.82
CA PRO A 162 0.69 -22.06 -4.68
C PRO A 162 0.76 -22.55 -3.23
N TRP A 163 0.98 -21.62 -2.28
CA TRP A 163 1.01 -21.89 -0.84
C TRP A 163 -0.32 -21.63 -0.11
N GLU A 164 -1.35 -21.13 -0.82
CA GLU A 164 -2.73 -20.99 -0.33
C GLU A 164 -3.67 -21.89 -1.15
N ARG A 165 -3.80 -23.16 -0.71
CA ARG A 165 -4.78 -24.21 -1.12
C ARG A 165 -4.47 -25.06 -2.37
N PRO A 166 -4.78 -26.36 -2.24
CA PRO A 166 -5.60 -27.14 -3.18
C PRO A 166 -7.02 -27.33 -2.60
N ALA A 167 -8.06 -27.09 -3.41
CA ALA A 167 -9.45 -27.06 -2.95
C ALA A 167 -9.96 -28.42 -2.39
N LEU A 168 -10.77 -28.34 -1.31
CA LEU A 168 -11.54 -29.38 -0.58
C LEU A 168 -10.98 -29.87 0.78
N MET A 169 -9.84 -29.37 1.26
CA MET A 169 -9.26 -29.73 2.56
C MET A 169 -9.10 -28.51 3.50
N PRO A 170 -8.90 -28.70 4.82
CA PRO A 170 -8.49 -27.62 5.73
C PRO A 170 -7.26 -26.85 5.18
N TRP A 171 -7.06 -25.61 5.65
CA TRP A 171 -5.92 -24.76 5.27
C TRP A 171 -4.60 -25.39 5.72
N ILE A 172 -4.01 -26.23 4.85
CA ILE A 172 -2.71 -26.87 5.07
C ILE A 172 -1.68 -26.19 4.18
N PHE A 173 -0.60 -25.72 4.79
CA PHE A 173 0.55 -25.17 4.07
C PHE A 173 1.33 -26.32 3.39
N PRO A 174 1.66 -26.23 2.09
CA PRO A 174 2.23 -27.35 1.35
C PRO A 174 3.74 -27.50 1.58
N VAL A 175 4.16 -28.10 2.71
CA VAL A 175 5.59 -28.30 3.04
C VAL A 175 6.37 -29.06 1.96
N GLY A 176 5.72 -30.01 1.28
CA GLY A 176 6.33 -30.74 0.16
C GLY A 176 6.58 -29.87 -1.09
N TRP A 177 5.83 -28.78 -1.27
CA TRP A 177 6.15 -27.77 -2.29
C TRP A 177 7.38 -26.97 -1.90
N LEU A 178 7.48 -26.54 -0.64
CA LEU A 178 8.62 -25.77 -0.13
C LEU A 178 9.94 -26.53 -0.26
N ARG A 179 9.96 -27.83 0.07
CA ARG A 179 11.17 -28.68 -0.07
C ARG A 179 11.69 -28.78 -1.52
N ARG A 180 10.83 -28.55 -2.52
CA ARG A 180 11.21 -28.58 -3.94
C ARG A 180 11.67 -27.22 -4.48
N GLN A 181 11.60 -26.15 -3.68
CA GLN A 181 12.07 -24.83 -4.09
C GLN A 181 13.56 -24.71 -3.81
N GLU A 182 14.41 -24.98 -4.81
CA GLU A 182 15.87 -24.94 -4.65
C GLU A 182 16.39 -23.51 -4.44
N ASP A 183 15.76 -22.53 -5.10
CA ASP A 183 16.15 -21.11 -5.09
C ASP A 183 15.43 -20.28 -4.02
N PHE A 184 14.60 -20.90 -3.17
CA PHE A 184 13.93 -20.21 -2.07
C PHE A 184 14.80 -20.19 -0.81
N PRO A 185 14.85 -19.09 -0.04
CA PRO A 185 14.27 -17.77 -0.34
C PRO A 185 15.06 -17.07 -1.44
N TYR A 186 14.36 -16.30 -2.28
CA TYR A 186 14.96 -15.69 -3.47
C TYR A 186 15.94 -14.56 -3.13
N ALA A 187 15.68 -13.80 -2.06
CA ALA A 187 16.54 -12.70 -1.62
C ALA A 187 16.45 -12.54 -0.10
N GLY A 188 17.42 -11.83 0.48
CA GLY A 188 17.49 -11.58 1.93
C GLY A 188 16.20 -11.00 2.51
N ILE A 189 15.50 -10.13 1.78
CA ILE A 189 14.22 -9.55 2.23
C ILE A 189 13.13 -10.61 2.47
N MET A 190 13.09 -11.67 1.65
CA MET A 190 12.09 -12.72 1.82
C MET A 190 12.31 -13.50 3.11
N MET A 191 13.57 -13.77 3.42
CA MET A 191 13.97 -14.41 4.67
C MET A 191 13.56 -13.55 5.87
N GLU A 192 13.85 -12.25 5.79
CA GLU A 192 13.51 -11.28 6.81
C GLU A 192 11.99 -11.27 7.08
N GLU A 193 11.17 -11.06 6.05
CA GLU A 193 9.74 -10.85 6.20
C GLU A 193 8.95 -12.08 6.65
N ILE A 194 9.34 -13.26 6.14
CA ILE A 194 8.72 -14.51 6.57
C ILE A 194 9.04 -14.75 8.05
N ALA A 195 10.30 -14.64 8.45
CA ALA A 195 10.71 -14.86 9.83
C ALA A 195 10.06 -13.85 10.78
N ARG A 196 10.08 -12.57 10.41
CA ARG A 196 9.43 -11.47 11.13
C ARG A 196 7.94 -11.71 11.33
N THR A 197 7.22 -12.08 10.27
CA THR A 197 5.79 -12.40 10.37
C THR A 197 5.52 -13.58 11.31
N LEU A 198 6.31 -14.65 11.20
CA LEU A 198 6.17 -15.83 12.05
C LEU A 198 6.37 -15.47 13.53
N ALA A 199 7.42 -14.71 13.85
CA ALA A 199 7.66 -14.23 15.22
C ALA A 199 6.50 -13.41 15.77
N CYS A 200 5.97 -12.46 14.98
CA CYS A 200 4.88 -11.59 15.39
C CYS A 200 3.57 -12.36 15.62
N ARG A 201 3.28 -13.38 14.82
CA ARG A 201 2.03 -14.15 14.91
C ARG A 201 2.08 -15.31 15.91
N CYS A 202 3.27 -15.84 16.22
CA CYS A 202 3.43 -16.99 17.11
C CYS A 202 3.74 -16.63 18.57
N LYS A 203 3.58 -15.36 18.99
CA LYS A 203 3.85 -14.88 20.36
C LYS A 203 3.14 -15.67 21.47
N HIS A 204 1.99 -16.25 21.15
CA HIS A 204 1.13 -16.95 22.12
C HIS A 204 1.11 -18.48 21.94
N VAL A 205 1.95 -19.03 21.07
CA VAL A 205 2.09 -20.48 20.89
C VAL A 205 2.96 -21.06 22.01
N ASP A 206 2.72 -22.31 22.40
CA ASP A 206 3.61 -23.04 23.30
C ASP A 206 5.05 -23.03 22.74
N ASP A 207 6.06 -22.80 23.58
CA ASP A 207 7.46 -22.54 23.19
C ASP A 207 7.70 -21.30 22.29
N GLY A 208 6.73 -20.38 22.16
CA GLY A 208 6.83 -19.18 21.34
C GLY A 208 8.06 -18.30 21.62
N GLY A 209 8.58 -18.30 22.85
CA GLY A 209 9.83 -17.60 23.19
C GLY A 209 11.09 -18.17 22.54
N MET A 210 11.12 -19.46 22.21
CA MET A 210 12.20 -20.05 21.41
C MET A 210 12.06 -19.66 19.94
N LEU A 211 10.85 -19.81 19.38
CA LEU A 211 10.54 -19.44 18.01
C LEU A 211 10.87 -17.98 17.72
N ILE A 212 10.47 -17.04 18.59
CA ILE A 212 10.78 -15.62 18.43
C ILE A 212 12.29 -15.41 18.34
N ARG A 213 13.09 -16.06 19.19
CA ARG A 213 14.55 -15.91 19.18
C ARG A 213 15.16 -16.43 17.88
N GLU A 214 14.73 -17.58 17.39
CA GLU A 214 15.20 -18.14 16.12
C GLU A 214 14.80 -17.25 14.94
N ALA A 215 13.54 -16.81 14.91
CA ALA A 215 13.05 -15.90 13.88
C ALA A 215 13.80 -14.56 13.88
N THR A 216 14.12 -14.00 15.06
CA THR A 216 14.97 -12.80 15.15
C THR A 216 16.37 -13.04 14.57
N GLN A 217 16.96 -14.22 14.75
CA GLN A 217 18.24 -14.55 14.11
C GLN A 217 18.11 -14.60 12.59
N TRP A 218 17.02 -15.17 12.06
CA TRP A 218 16.77 -15.19 10.61
C TRP A 218 16.54 -13.81 10.03
N VAL A 219 15.84 -12.92 10.76
CA VAL A 219 15.73 -11.50 10.41
C VAL A 219 17.09 -10.84 10.29
N GLN A 220 17.98 -11.05 11.27
CA GLN A 220 19.34 -10.50 11.24
C GLN A 220 20.15 -11.05 10.06
N ARG A 221 20.09 -12.36 9.80
CA ARG A 221 20.78 -12.98 8.65
C ARG A 221 20.28 -12.45 7.32
N GLY A 222 18.96 -12.30 7.15
CA GLY A 222 18.36 -11.71 5.96
C GLY A 222 18.85 -10.28 5.72
N ALA A 223 18.93 -9.47 6.78
CA ALA A 223 19.46 -8.11 6.74
C ALA A 223 20.96 -8.07 6.40
N GLU A 224 21.77 -9.00 6.94
CA GLU A 224 23.20 -9.12 6.64
C GLU A 224 23.47 -9.56 5.20
N ILE A 225 22.61 -10.42 4.63
CA ILE A 225 22.66 -10.79 3.21
C ILE A 225 22.37 -9.57 2.32
N GLY A 226 21.37 -8.77 2.69
CA GLY A 226 20.92 -7.60 1.93
C GLY A 226 19.61 -7.87 1.18
N ALA A 227 18.78 -6.83 1.04
CA ALA A 227 17.40 -6.95 0.58
C ALA A 227 17.26 -7.54 -0.85
N ASP A 228 18.17 -7.20 -1.75
CA ASP A 228 18.17 -7.62 -3.16
C ASP A 228 19.22 -8.71 -3.48
N GLN A 229 20.02 -9.09 -2.49
CA GLN A 229 21.10 -10.05 -2.64
C GLN A 229 20.57 -11.49 -2.57
N PRO A 230 21.13 -12.41 -3.37
CA PRO A 230 20.76 -13.82 -3.31
C PRO A 230 21.17 -14.43 -1.97
N CYS A 231 20.30 -15.28 -1.41
CA CYS A 231 20.64 -16.01 -0.21
C CYS A 231 21.69 -17.10 -0.50
N PRO A 232 22.75 -17.23 0.32
CA PRO A 232 23.69 -18.35 0.23
C PRO A 232 22.96 -19.71 0.32
N ALA A 233 23.42 -20.70 -0.46
CA ALA A 233 22.69 -21.96 -0.62
C ALA A 233 22.51 -22.76 0.70
N ASP A 234 23.49 -22.68 1.60
CA ASP A 234 23.46 -23.28 2.93
C ASP A 234 22.48 -22.56 3.87
N GLU A 235 22.48 -21.23 3.88
CA GLU A 235 21.50 -20.42 4.62
C GLU A 235 20.08 -20.63 4.09
N ALA A 236 19.90 -20.69 2.77
CA ALA A 236 18.62 -20.95 2.13
C ALA A 236 18.06 -22.33 2.51
N LEU A 237 18.90 -23.37 2.49
CA LEU A 237 18.51 -24.71 2.93
C LEU A 237 18.13 -24.73 4.41
N ALA A 238 18.95 -24.13 5.27
CA ALA A 238 18.69 -24.10 6.70
C ALA A 238 17.40 -23.33 7.03
N PHE A 239 17.11 -22.24 6.33
CA PHE A 239 15.88 -21.48 6.48
C PHE A 239 14.64 -22.29 6.06
N ARG A 240 14.71 -23.01 4.93
CA ARG A 240 13.63 -23.92 4.49
C ARG A 240 13.34 -25.00 5.52
N GLU A 241 14.38 -25.67 6.02
CA GLU A 241 14.22 -26.75 6.99
C GLU A 241 13.68 -26.24 8.34
N TRP A 242 14.06 -25.01 8.74
CA TRP A 242 13.48 -24.36 9.90
C TRP A 242 11.95 -24.17 9.75
N ILE A 243 11.49 -23.61 8.62
CA ILE A 243 10.04 -23.44 8.34
C ILE A 243 9.33 -24.79 8.30
N VAL A 244 9.92 -25.79 7.62
CA VAL A 244 9.36 -27.15 7.55
C VAL A 244 9.20 -27.75 8.95
N GLY A 245 10.18 -27.58 9.83
CA GLY A 245 10.11 -28.04 11.22
C GLY A 245 9.01 -27.34 12.03
N LEU A 246 8.75 -26.06 11.75
CA LEU A 246 7.69 -25.28 12.40
C LEU A 246 6.28 -25.68 11.96
N VAL A 247 6.07 -25.97 10.69
CA VAL A 247 4.75 -26.34 10.15
C VAL A 247 4.45 -27.83 10.36
N GLY A 248 5.48 -28.67 10.41
CA GLY A 248 5.36 -30.13 10.49
C GLY A 248 4.85 -30.76 9.19
N GLU A 249 4.96 -32.08 9.08
CA GLU A 249 4.32 -32.83 7.99
C GLU A 249 2.79 -32.70 8.14
N ASP A 250 2.08 -32.49 7.04
CA ASP A 250 0.62 -32.31 6.99
C ASP A 250 0.03 -31.15 7.86
N GLY A 251 0.86 -30.25 8.38
CA GLY A 251 0.43 -29.10 9.18
C GLY A 251 0.22 -29.40 10.68
N GLU A 252 0.79 -30.49 11.19
CA GLU A 252 0.70 -30.90 12.60
C GLU A 252 1.80 -30.29 13.50
N GLY A 253 2.61 -29.37 12.97
CA GLY A 253 3.67 -28.68 13.72
C GLY A 253 3.17 -27.57 14.63
N PRO A 254 4.07 -26.91 15.39
CA PRO A 254 3.73 -25.83 16.31
C PRO A 254 3.09 -24.60 15.63
N VAL A 255 3.33 -24.38 14.33
CA VAL A 255 2.78 -23.25 13.58
C VAL A 255 1.66 -23.73 12.66
N MET A 256 0.46 -23.16 12.85
CA MET A 256 -0.69 -23.44 12.01
C MET A 256 -0.44 -23.08 10.53
N GLY A 257 -0.98 -23.88 9.61
CA GLY A 257 -0.78 -23.71 8.18
C GLY A 257 -1.23 -22.35 7.62
N ASP A 258 -2.27 -21.73 8.20
CA ASP A 258 -2.75 -20.40 7.82
C ASP A 258 -1.78 -19.28 8.25
N VAL A 259 -1.14 -19.42 9.41
CA VAL A 259 -0.08 -18.50 9.87
C VAL A 259 1.13 -18.59 8.93
N ALA A 260 1.56 -19.80 8.58
CA ALA A 260 2.65 -20.01 7.63
C ALA A 260 2.31 -19.45 6.24
N ALA A 261 1.12 -19.72 5.72
CA ALA A 261 0.66 -19.18 4.45
C ALA A 261 0.63 -17.64 4.43
N SER A 262 0.18 -17.02 5.52
CA SER A 262 0.20 -15.56 5.70
C SER A 262 1.62 -15.00 5.68
N ALA A 263 2.57 -15.66 6.34
CA ALA A 263 3.99 -15.26 6.32
C ALA A 263 4.57 -15.30 4.90
N PHE A 264 4.29 -16.34 4.12
CA PHE A 264 4.74 -16.45 2.73
C PHE A 264 4.13 -15.37 1.84
N THR A 265 2.83 -15.09 2.00
CA THR A 265 2.18 -13.99 1.28
C THR A 265 2.83 -12.65 1.61
N ARG A 266 3.12 -12.37 2.88
CA ARG A 266 3.80 -11.11 3.27
C ARG A 266 5.21 -11.01 2.69
N GLY A 267 6.02 -12.06 2.80
CA GLY A 267 7.35 -12.09 2.21
C GLY A 267 7.33 -11.88 0.70
N ALA A 268 6.38 -12.51 0.00
CA ALA A 268 6.21 -12.32 -1.44
C ALA A 268 5.78 -10.89 -1.80
N LEU A 269 4.83 -10.29 -1.07
CA LEU A 269 4.41 -8.90 -1.29
C LEU A 269 5.55 -7.92 -1.06
N SER A 270 6.36 -8.10 -0.02
CA SER A 270 7.51 -7.21 0.25
C SER A 270 8.62 -7.32 -0.79
N ILE A 271 8.87 -8.53 -1.32
CA ILE A 271 9.77 -8.68 -2.47
C ILE A 271 9.23 -7.92 -3.67
N VAL A 272 7.94 -8.09 -3.99
CA VAL A 272 7.32 -7.41 -5.13
C VAL A 272 7.40 -5.89 -4.95
N ALA A 273 7.08 -5.38 -3.75
CA ALA A 273 7.22 -3.99 -3.34
C ALA A 273 8.64 -3.44 -3.63
N LEU A 274 9.68 -4.09 -3.12
CA LEU A 274 11.07 -3.64 -3.31
C LEU A 274 11.61 -3.88 -4.72
N ALA A 275 11.06 -4.84 -5.46
CA ALA A 275 11.48 -5.10 -6.83
C ALA A 275 11.15 -3.93 -7.76
N ALA A 276 10.16 -3.09 -7.43
CA ALA A 276 9.85 -1.91 -8.23
C ALA A 276 10.96 -0.85 -8.26
N SER A 277 11.85 -0.85 -7.25
CA SER A 277 12.99 0.06 -7.17
C SER A 277 14.35 -0.63 -7.32
N SER A 278 14.38 -1.93 -7.62
CA SER A 278 15.63 -2.69 -7.82
C SER A 278 15.51 -3.67 -8.99
N ASP A 279 16.12 -3.32 -10.12
CA ASP A 279 16.22 -4.21 -11.30
C ASP A 279 16.86 -5.55 -10.94
N ALA A 280 17.88 -5.53 -10.08
CA ALA A 280 18.58 -6.73 -9.63
C ALA A 280 17.67 -7.69 -8.84
N LEU A 281 16.78 -7.14 -8.02
CA LEU A 281 15.75 -7.92 -7.34
C LEU A 281 14.67 -8.37 -8.32
N ALA A 282 14.21 -7.48 -9.21
CA ALA A 282 13.16 -7.80 -10.18
C ALA A 282 13.54 -8.96 -11.11
N GLU A 283 14.78 -9.01 -11.58
CA GLU A 283 15.30 -10.12 -12.40
C GLU A 283 15.41 -11.45 -11.64
N ARG A 284 15.56 -11.39 -10.31
CA ARG A 284 15.74 -12.58 -9.46
C ARG A 284 14.43 -13.28 -9.14
N VAL A 285 13.33 -12.53 -9.12
CA VAL A 285 12.03 -13.04 -8.69
C VAL A 285 11.40 -13.84 -9.83
N PRO A 286 11.02 -15.10 -9.60
CA PRO A 286 10.40 -15.91 -10.65
C PRO A 286 9.04 -15.30 -11.05
N ARG A 287 8.74 -15.37 -12.35
CA ARG A 287 7.48 -14.84 -12.93
C ARG A 287 6.26 -15.38 -12.20
N GLU A 288 6.30 -16.62 -11.78
CA GLU A 288 5.22 -17.31 -11.08
C GLU A 288 4.87 -16.62 -9.74
N LEU A 289 5.85 -15.99 -9.08
CA LEU A 289 5.61 -15.22 -7.86
C LEU A 289 4.82 -13.95 -8.16
N TYR A 290 5.21 -13.20 -9.19
CA TYR A 290 4.47 -12.01 -9.65
C TYR A 290 3.03 -12.37 -10.03
N GLN A 291 2.84 -13.46 -10.78
CA GLN A 291 1.51 -13.94 -11.16
C GLN A 291 0.67 -14.33 -9.94
N ALA A 292 1.28 -15.00 -8.95
CA ALA A 292 0.58 -15.36 -7.73
C ALA A 292 0.16 -14.11 -6.91
N MET A 293 0.95 -13.03 -6.97
CA MET A 293 0.69 -11.78 -6.25
C MET A 293 -0.19 -10.78 -7.00
N GLU A 294 -0.35 -10.91 -8.32
CA GLU A 294 -1.03 -9.96 -9.22
C GLU A 294 -2.33 -9.41 -8.62
N SER A 295 -3.20 -10.28 -8.09
CA SER A 295 -4.50 -9.86 -7.54
C SER A 295 -4.41 -8.94 -6.32
N ASN A 296 -3.30 -8.94 -5.59
CA ASN A 296 -3.10 -8.05 -4.43
C ASN A 296 -2.70 -6.64 -4.86
N HIS A 297 -2.17 -6.46 -6.08
CA HIS A 297 -1.78 -5.17 -6.65
C HIS A 297 -2.85 -4.58 -7.57
N LEU A 298 -3.98 -5.28 -7.77
CA LEU A 298 -5.09 -4.72 -8.50
C LEU A 298 -5.81 -3.68 -7.63
N PRO A 299 -6.25 -2.54 -8.19
CA PRO A 299 -6.95 -1.49 -7.45
C PRO A 299 -8.42 -1.85 -7.23
N PHE A 300 -8.68 -3.07 -6.75
CA PHE A 300 -10.02 -3.59 -6.53
C PHE A 300 -10.11 -4.24 -5.16
N GLU A 301 -11.04 -3.74 -4.34
CA GLU A 301 -11.39 -4.40 -3.10
C GLU A 301 -12.60 -5.32 -3.32
N GLN A 302 -12.58 -6.50 -2.72
CA GLN A 302 -13.74 -7.38 -2.65
C GLN A 302 -14.09 -7.68 -1.19
N ASP A 303 -15.27 -7.23 -0.75
CA ASP A 303 -15.79 -7.59 0.55
C ASP A 303 -16.40 -9.00 0.50
N THR A 304 -15.68 -9.96 1.07
CA THR A 304 -16.13 -11.34 1.21
C THR A 304 -16.89 -11.62 2.50
N ARG A 305 -16.87 -10.71 3.49
CA ARG A 305 -17.50 -10.92 4.82
C ARG A 305 -19.02 -11.11 4.71
N HIS A 306 -19.63 -10.52 3.68
CA HIS A 306 -21.08 -10.58 3.45
C HIS A 306 -21.56 -11.81 2.65
N ARG A 307 -20.66 -12.67 2.14
CA ARG A 307 -21.06 -13.88 1.38
C ARG A 307 -21.99 -14.82 2.17
N ALA A 308 -21.81 -14.92 3.49
CA ALA A 308 -22.61 -15.81 4.33
C ALA A 308 -24.06 -15.30 4.55
N ALA A 309 -24.32 -14.01 4.34
CA ALA A 309 -25.61 -13.38 4.62
C ALA A 309 -26.52 -13.23 3.38
N GLY A 310 -26.16 -13.82 2.24
CA GLY A 310 -26.96 -13.75 1.00
C GLY A 310 -26.91 -12.40 0.27
N TYR A 311 -26.20 -11.42 0.80
CA TYR A 311 -25.80 -10.21 0.07
C TYR A 311 -24.55 -10.57 -0.75
N GLY A 312 -24.62 -10.42 -2.07
CA GLY A 312 -23.50 -10.74 -2.97
C GLY A 312 -22.22 -10.00 -2.60
N SER A 313 -21.07 -10.48 -3.09
CA SER A 313 -19.78 -9.78 -2.92
C SER A 313 -19.89 -8.35 -3.44
N ARG A 314 -19.61 -7.37 -2.60
CA ARG A 314 -19.42 -5.99 -3.05
C ARG A 314 -17.98 -5.85 -3.53
N SER A 315 -17.81 -5.41 -4.77
CA SER A 315 -16.50 -5.03 -5.30
C SER A 315 -16.51 -3.53 -5.57
N ARG A 316 -15.43 -2.85 -5.21
CA ARG A 316 -15.20 -1.43 -5.50
C ARG A 316 -13.81 -1.22 -6.07
N ALA A 317 -13.65 -0.19 -6.88
CA ALA A 317 -12.34 0.28 -7.27
C ALA A 317 -11.72 1.10 -6.14
N THR A 318 -10.45 0.87 -5.86
CA THR A 318 -9.62 1.61 -4.91
C THR A 318 -8.44 2.14 -5.70
N ILE A 319 -8.62 3.32 -6.32
CA ILE A 319 -7.64 3.92 -7.22
C ILE A 319 -7.03 5.16 -6.59
N HIS A 320 -5.75 5.41 -6.87
CA HIS A 320 -5.21 6.76 -6.75
C HIS A 320 -5.72 7.58 -7.95
N GLN A 321 -6.07 8.84 -7.72
CA GLN A 321 -6.73 9.68 -8.72
C GLN A 321 -6.08 11.06 -8.76
N MET A 322 -5.93 11.64 -9.95
CA MET A 322 -5.73 13.08 -10.11
C MET A 322 -6.90 13.65 -10.89
N LEU A 323 -7.38 14.83 -10.48
CA LEU A 323 -8.47 15.57 -11.12
C LEU A 323 -9.80 14.81 -11.06
N GLY A 324 -10.81 15.32 -11.77
CA GLY A 324 -12.15 14.74 -11.80
C GLY A 324 -12.90 14.86 -10.47
N HIS A 325 -13.95 14.07 -10.32
CA HIS A 325 -14.74 14.02 -9.09
C HIS A 325 -14.08 13.09 -8.08
N ALA A 326 -13.56 13.64 -6.98
CA ALA A 326 -13.03 12.86 -5.88
C ALA A 326 -14.12 11.99 -5.25
N VAL A 327 -13.74 10.80 -4.79
CA VAL A 327 -14.58 10.01 -3.88
C VAL A 327 -14.39 10.60 -2.48
N LEU A 328 -15.44 10.79 -1.69
CA LEU A 328 -15.33 11.23 -0.29
C LEU A 328 -15.82 10.12 0.63
N LEU A 329 -15.13 9.86 1.74
CA LEU A 329 -15.51 8.78 2.67
C LEU A 329 -16.44 9.28 3.77
N GLN A 330 -16.16 10.47 4.31
CA GLN A 330 -16.94 11.10 5.39
C GLN A 330 -17.66 12.35 4.91
N ASN A 331 -17.67 12.61 3.60
CA ASN A 331 -18.11 13.86 2.99
C ASN A 331 -17.36 15.08 3.55
N THR A 332 -16.14 14.85 4.08
CA THR A 332 -15.23 15.90 4.50
C THR A 332 -14.58 16.46 3.24
N GLY A 333 -15.33 17.30 2.52
CA GLY A 333 -14.84 17.99 1.33
C GLY A 333 -13.72 18.98 1.65
N ALA A 334 -13.15 19.58 0.61
CA ALA A 334 -12.20 20.69 0.78
C ALA A 334 -12.88 21.86 1.50
N MET A 335 -12.23 22.46 2.50
CA MET A 335 -12.66 23.72 3.12
C MET A 335 -12.28 24.92 2.24
N ILE A 336 -12.63 24.84 0.96
CA ILE A 336 -12.29 25.82 -0.07
C ILE A 336 -13.58 26.55 -0.50
N ASP A 337 -13.59 27.88 -0.34
CA ASP A 337 -14.73 28.76 -0.67
C ASP A 337 -14.97 28.94 -2.20
N GLU A 338 -14.05 28.47 -3.03
CA GLU A 338 -14.09 28.44 -4.50
C GLU A 338 -14.31 26.99 -4.99
N GLU A 339 -14.61 26.80 -6.28
CA GLU A 339 -14.59 25.48 -6.92
C GLU A 339 -13.29 24.70 -6.59
N PRO A 340 -13.37 23.61 -5.79
CA PRO A 340 -12.20 22.84 -5.41
C PRO A 340 -11.85 21.85 -6.51
N VAL A 341 -10.55 21.74 -6.80
CA VAL A 341 -10.00 20.75 -7.73
C VAL A 341 -9.28 19.68 -6.91
N CYS A 342 -9.66 18.42 -7.12
CA CYS A 342 -8.90 17.28 -6.59
C CYS A 342 -7.57 17.21 -7.34
N LEU A 343 -6.48 17.72 -6.76
CA LEU A 343 -5.18 17.68 -7.41
C LEU A 343 -4.63 16.25 -7.42
N LEU A 344 -4.70 15.58 -6.26
CA LEU A 344 -4.30 14.18 -6.08
C LEU A 344 -5.12 13.58 -4.95
N GLN A 345 -5.60 12.36 -5.13
CA GLN A 345 -6.20 11.53 -4.10
C GLN A 345 -5.41 10.23 -4.04
N LEU A 346 -4.84 9.95 -2.87
CA LEU A 346 -4.19 8.70 -2.56
C LEU A 346 -5.16 7.84 -1.76
N ALA A 347 -5.59 6.71 -2.33
CA ALA A 347 -6.32 5.71 -1.55
C ALA A 347 -5.35 4.91 -0.67
N ASN A 348 -5.87 4.28 0.39
CA ASN A 348 -5.14 3.21 1.07
C ASN A 348 -4.80 2.09 0.07
N ASP A 349 -3.53 1.74 -0.03
CA ASP A 349 -3.02 0.69 -0.90
C ASP A 349 -2.15 -0.29 -0.11
N ASP A 350 -2.70 -1.49 0.11
CA ASP A 350 -2.04 -2.56 0.87
C ASP A 350 -0.85 -3.17 0.11
N ALA A 351 -0.82 -3.03 -1.22
CA ALA A 351 0.16 -3.69 -2.07
C ALA A 351 1.53 -3.00 -2.02
N ILE A 352 1.52 -1.67 -1.81
CA ILE A 352 2.74 -0.85 -1.61
C ILE A 352 2.88 -0.35 -0.17
N ASP A 353 2.02 -0.83 0.72
CA ASP A 353 2.00 -0.50 2.15
C ASP A 353 1.72 0.98 2.45
N LEU A 354 0.91 1.63 1.59
CA LEU A 354 0.45 2.99 1.77
C LEU A 354 -0.82 3.01 2.63
N LYS A 355 -0.65 3.40 3.90
CA LYS A 355 -1.73 3.47 4.90
C LYS A 355 -2.11 4.90 5.20
N LEU A 356 -3.41 5.18 5.14
CA LEU A 356 -4.00 6.51 5.37
C LEU A 356 -5.22 6.34 6.28
N GLY A 357 -5.11 6.83 7.51
CA GLY A 357 -6.10 6.67 8.56
C GLY A 357 -6.41 5.20 8.87
N ASP A 358 -7.66 4.94 9.27
CA ASP A 358 -8.19 3.57 9.34
C ASP A 358 -8.73 3.14 7.97
N CYS A 359 -7.81 2.69 7.10
CA CYS A 359 -8.10 2.18 5.76
C CYS A 359 -8.85 3.17 4.84
N GLY A 360 -8.55 4.46 4.96
CA GLY A 360 -9.22 5.51 4.22
C GLY A 360 -8.41 6.05 3.04
N GLN A 361 -8.27 7.37 2.96
CA GLN A 361 -7.65 8.06 1.82
C GLN A 361 -7.12 9.43 2.23
N ALA A 362 -6.25 10.01 1.41
CA ALA A 362 -5.81 11.38 1.54
C ALA A 362 -6.06 12.15 0.25
N THR A 363 -6.64 13.34 0.36
CA THR A 363 -6.98 14.16 -0.80
C THR A 363 -6.33 15.53 -0.70
N PHE A 364 -5.57 15.87 -1.74
CA PHE A 364 -4.96 17.17 -1.98
C PHE A 364 -5.89 18.00 -2.85
N TRP A 365 -6.23 19.18 -2.37
CA TRP A 365 -7.15 20.11 -2.97
C TRP A 365 -6.45 21.41 -3.36
N ILE A 366 -6.81 21.95 -4.51
CA ILE A 366 -6.34 23.25 -4.98
C ILE A 366 -7.52 24.07 -5.50
N ARG A 367 -7.51 25.39 -5.28
CA ARG A 367 -8.48 26.29 -5.92
C ARG A 367 -8.28 26.28 -7.43
N ARG A 368 -9.37 26.38 -8.20
CA ARG A 368 -9.31 26.51 -9.66
C ARG A 368 -8.40 27.66 -10.09
N SER A 369 -8.54 28.82 -9.46
CA SER A 369 -7.69 30.00 -9.69
C SER A 369 -6.21 29.74 -9.40
N ASP A 370 -5.89 29.14 -8.25
CA ASP A 370 -4.51 28.80 -7.86
C ASP A 370 -3.88 27.78 -8.82
N LEU A 371 -4.64 26.81 -9.32
CA LEU A 371 -4.16 25.86 -10.33
C LEU A 371 -3.78 26.58 -11.63
N ALA A 372 -4.65 27.48 -12.12
CA ALA A 372 -4.39 28.27 -13.32
C ALA A 372 -3.17 29.18 -13.19
N GLU A 373 -2.91 29.69 -11.98
CA GLU A 373 -1.74 30.51 -11.65
C GLU A 373 -0.51 29.69 -11.22
N ARG A 374 -0.59 28.35 -11.22
CA ARG A 374 0.47 27.41 -10.79
C ARG A 374 0.93 27.64 -9.34
N ARG A 375 0.01 28.05 -8.46
CA ARG A 375 0.21 28.31 -7.03
C ARG A 375 0.06 27.04 -6.20
N PHE A 376 0.86 26.02 -6.52
CA PHE A 376 0.85 24.74 -5.81
C PHE A 376 1.30 24.84 -4.34
N ASP A 377 1.92 25.96 -3.96
CA ASP A 377 2.22 26.31 -2.56
C ASP A 377 0.96 26.52 -1.70
N ARG A 378 -0.22 26.64 -2.32
CA ARG A 378 -1.53 26.83 -1.67
C ARG A 378 -2.41 25.59 -1.63
N VAL A 379 -1.84 24.43 -1.96
CA VAL A 379 -2.55 23.15 -1.83
C VAL A 379 -2.85 22.88 -0.36
N GLU A 380 -4.09 22.48 -0.09
CA GLU A 380 -4.56 22.00 1.19
C GLU A 380 -4.79 20.49 1.07
N ALA A 381 -4.66 19.71 2.14
CA ALA A 381 -4.99 18.29 2.08
C ALA A 381 -5.63 17.77 3.37
N VAL A 382 -6.41 16.71 3.23
CA VAL A 382 -7.15 16.06 4.32
C VAL A 382 -6.97 14.55 4.23
N VAL A 383 -6.91 13.89 5.37
CA VAL A 383 -6.98 12.43 5.49
C VAL A 383 -8.35 12.06 6.05
N GLU A 384 -9.06 11.19 5.34
CA GLU A 384 -10.34 10.62 5.78
C GLU A 384 -10.12 9.15 6.16
N SER A 385 -10.82 8.66 7.18
CA SER A 385 -10.83 7.25 7.61
C SER A 385 -12.22 6.64 7.40
N LEU A 386 -12.30 5.30 7.30
CA LEU A 386 -13.57 4.58 7.16
C LEU A 386 -14.38 4.46 8.46
#